data_AF-W5YL27-F1
#
_entry.id   AF-W5YL27-F1
#
_cell.length_a   1.000
_cell.length_b   1.000
_cell.length_c   1.000
_cell.angle_alpha   90.00
_cell.angle_beta   90.00
_cell.angle_gamma   90.00
#
_symmetry.space_group_name_H-M   'P 1'
#
loop_
_entity.id
_entity.type
_entity.pdbx_description
1 polymer ?
#
loop_
_entity_poly.entity_id
_entity_poly.type
_entity_poly.pdbx_seq_one_letter_code
_entity_poly.pdbx_strand_id
1 'polypeptide(L)'
;MSTANAALIDVSVSGPGKAAAEAAEAQFFSYLTSSTTETFEGFTAASNSTGQSSVINTSVGKFEQLAAGGNGSAACNDDGFSCSAGLAVLNAANSPFGGRFPMPHETDNKNWLDSMDSREMKFSIAGMYKAVGFYITDPNDVGGLFDIVFEDQSAVTYNMNDIFTGAQSNGAAYYLGFTSDVAIASLVFRSNHNNDGFGIDNVTIGKVPEPGTLALLGLGLMGISLIRRRAQ
;
A
#
# COMPACT_ATOMS: atom_id res chain seq x y z
N MET A 1 31.08 -7.41 13.90
CA MET A 1 29.62 -7.60 14.07
C MET A 1 28.99 -6.24 13.86
N SER A 2 28.28 -6.04 12.74
CA SER A 2 27.51 -4.82 12.50
C SER A 2 26.22 -4.94 13.31
N THR A 3 25.95 -4.00 14.21
CA THR A 3 24.64 -3.88 14.85
C THR A 3 23.65 -3.44 13.77
N ALA A 4 22.78 -4.34 13.33
CA ALA A 4 21.63 -3.96 12.51
C ALA A 4 20.73 -3.06 13.37
N ASN A 5 20.64 -1.79 13.05
CA ASN A 5 19.58 -0.94 13.57
C ASN A 5 18.31 -1.28 12.79
N ALA A 6 17.22 -1.54 13.48
CA ALA A 6 15.92 -1.71 12.85
C ALA A 6 15.58 -0.42 12.07
N ALA A 7 15.06 -0.57 10.85
CA ALA A 7 14.57 0.56 10.06
C ALA A 7 13.54 1.35 10.88
N LEU A 8 13.69 2.67 10.92
CA LEU A 8 12.66 3.54 11.45
C LEU A 8 11.57 3.68 10.38
N ILE A 9 10.35 3.37 10.77
CA ILE A 9 9.17 3.51 9.92
C ILE A 9 8.12 4.34 10.65
N ASP A 10 7.64 5.35 9.95
CA ASP A 10 6.46 6.11 10.33
C ASP A 10 5.27 5.58 9.54
N VAL A 11 4.22 5.21 10.27
CA VAL A 11 2.97 4.68 9.71
C VAL A 11 1.87 5.68 10.04
N SER A 12 1.29 6.28 9.00
CA SER A 12 0.09 7.09 9.11
C SER A 12 -1.12 6.29 8.63
N VAL A 13 -2.18 6.33 9.42
CA VAL A 13 -3.48 5.75 9.09
C VAL A 13 -4.51 6.84 9.26
N SER A 14 -5.34 7.06 8.25
CA SER A 14 -6.43 8.02 8.35
C SER A 14 -7.48 7.59 9.38
N GLY A 15 -8.36 8.50 9.78
CA GLY A 15 -9.66 8.08 10.33
C GLY A 15 -10.50 7.34 9.26
N PRO A 16 -11.55 6.61 9.67
CA PRO A 16 -12.45 5.98 8.72
C PRO A 16 -13.19 6.99 7.84
N GLY A 17 -13.40 6.62 6.59
CA GLY A 17 -14.29 7.29 5.65
C GLY A 17 -13.56 8.21 4.68
N LYS A 18 -14.27 8.53 3.60
CA LYS A 18 -13.72 9.18 2.40
C LYS A 18 -12.97 10.47 2.69
N ALA A 19 -13.62 11.41 3.39
CA ALA A 19 -13.03 12.72 3.66
C ALA A 19 -11.74 12.65 4.51
N ALA A 20 -11.69 11.73 5.48
CA ALA A 20 -10.50 11.54 6.31
C ALA A 20 -9.37 10.87 5.51
N ALA A 21 -9.69 9.88 4.69
CA ALA A 21 -8.74 9.22 3.81
C ALA A 21 -8.14 10.20 2.78
N GLU A 22 -8.98 11.02 2.12
CA GLU A 22 -8.54 12.02 1.14
C GLU A 22 -7.69 13.13 1.77
N ALA A 23 -8.03 13.57 2.99
CA ALA A 23 -7.20 14.52 3.73
C ALA A 23 -5.82 13.93 4.09
N ALA A 24 -5.77 12.64 4.45
CA ALA A 24 -4.54 11.94 4.76
C ALA A 24 -3.66 11.71 3.51
N GLU A 25 -4.25 11.44 2.34
CA GLU A 25 -3.52 11.39 1.07
C GLU A 25 -2.88 12.75 0.76
N ALA A 26 -3.65 13.83 0.85
CA ALA A 26 -3.13 15.18 0.62
C ALA A 26 -1.98 15.52 1.57
N GLN A 27 -2.08 15.13 2.85
CA GLN A 27 -1.00 15.28 3.82
C GLN A 27 0.21 14.42 3.44
N PHE A 28 0.01 13.16 3.05
CA PHE A 28 1.09 12.28 2.62
C PHE A 28 1.88 12.86 1.44
N PHE A 29 1.18 13.37 0.42
CA PHE A 29 1.82 14.03 -0.72
C PHE A 29 2.64 15.26 -0.32
N SER A 30 2.23 15.99 0.72
CA SER A 30 2.97 17.15 1.21
C SER A 30 4.37 16.81 1.78
N TYR A 31 4.60 15.53 2.15
CA TYR A 31 5.91 15.06 2.62
C TYR A 31 6.83 14.59 1.50
N LEU A 32 6.30 14.40 0.28
CA LEU A 32 7.06 13.83 -0.83
C LEU A 32 7.76 14.94 -1.63
N THR A 33 8.98 14.65 -2.08
CA THR A 33 9.71 15.51 -3.03
C THR A 33 9.43 15.14 -4.49
N SER A 34 9.03 13.90 -4.72
CA SER A 34 8.56 13.37 -6.02
C SER A 34 7.78 12.09 -5.78
N SER A 35 6.79 11.82 -6.62
CA SER A 35 5.94 10.63 -6.53
C SER A 35 5.57 10.06 -7.90
N THR A 36 5.08 8.83 -7.88
CA THR A 36 4.37 8.18 -8.99
C THR A 36 3.16 7.46 -8.39
N THR A 37 2.01 7.59 -9.03
CA THR A 37 0.75 7.03 -8.55
C THR A 37 0.12 6.15 -9.64
N GLU A 38 -0.30 4.95 -9.25
CA GLU A 38 -1.11 4.04 -10.04
C GLU A 38 -2.57 4.14 -9.59
N THR A 39 -3.45 4.51 -10.52
CA THR A 39 -4.89 4.69 -10.30
C THR A 39 -5.72 3.54 -10.89
N PHE A 40 -5.08 2.55 -11.53
CA PHE A 40 -5.71 1.43 -12.22
C PHE A 40 -6.67 1.78 -13.37
N GLU A 41 -6.88 3.06 -13.68
CA GLU A 41 -7.72 3.53 -14.79
C GLU A 41 -7.17 3.13 -16.18
N GLY A 42 -5.87 2.82 -16.26
CA GLY A 42 -5.26 2.29 -17.49
C GLY A 42 -5.64 0.83 -17.80
N PHE A 43 -6.29 0.14 -16.86
CA PHE A 43 -6.64 -1.28 -16.99
C PHE A 43 -8.10 -1.45 -17.44
N THR A 44 -8.36 -2.54 -18.15
CA THR A 44 -9.73 -2.99 -18.39
C THR A 44 -10.22 -3.74 -17.15
N ALA A 45 -11.33 -3.28 -16.56
CA ALA A 45 -11.93 -3.97 -15.44
C ALA A 45 -12.34 -5.40 -15.84
N ALA A 46 -11.93 -6.38 -15.05
CA ALA A 46 -12.30 -7.77 -15.23
C ALA A 46 -13.82 -7.93 -15.07
N SER A 47 -14.41 -8.81 -15.87
CA SER A 47 -15.84 -9.16 -15.81
C SER A 47 -16.08 -10.65 -15.53
N ASN A 48 -15.00 -11.41 -15.36
CA ASN A 48 -14.95 -12.82 -15.01
C ASN A 48 -13.49 -13.23 -14.78
N SER A 49 -13.28 -14.51 -14.48
CA SER A 49 -11.97 -15.11 -14.22
C SER A 49 -10.93 -15.03 -15.35
N THR A 50 -11.34 -14.81 -16.60
CA THR A 50 -10.37 -14.59 -17.71
C THR A 50 -9.69 -13.22 -17.61
N GLY A 51 -10.34 -12.25 -16.95
CA GLY A 51 -9.77 -10.93 -16.68
C GLY A 51 -8.94 -10.87 -15.39
N GLN A 52 -8.90 -11.96 -14.62
CA GLN A 52 -8.05 -12.05 -13.42
C GLN A 52 -6.61 -12.40 -13.80
N SER A 53 -5.68 -12.05 -12.90
CA SER A 53 -4.28 -12.41 -13.06
C SER A 53 -3.62 -12.68 -11.71
N SER A 54 -2.79 -13.72 -11.65
CA SER A 54 -1.93 -13.97 -10.50
C SER A 54 -0.91 -12.84 -10.26
N VAL A 55 -0.56 -12.09 -11.31
CA VAL A 55 0.35 -10.93 -11.24
C VAL A 55 -0.19 -9.76 -12.06
N ILE A 56 -0.31 -8.59 -11.44
CA ILE A 56 -0.63 -7.32 -12.10
C ILE A 56 0.58 -6.41 -12.03
N ASN A 57 1.15 -6.06 -13.20
CA ASN A 57 2.30 -5.17 -13.30
C ASN A 57 1.82 -3.74 -13.55
N THR A 58 2.39 -2.79 -12.83
CA THR A 58 2.00 -1.38 -12.82
C THR A 58 3.23 -0.48 -12.90
N SER A 59 3.01 0.83 -12.99
CA SER A 59 4.11 1.80 -12.91
C SER A 59 4.76 1.86 -11.52
N VAL A 60 4.04 1.47 -10.47
CA VAL A 60 4.50 1.54 -9.08
C VAL A 60 5.06 0.21 -8.55
N GLY A 61 4.98 -0.85 -9.33
CA GLY A 61 5.45 -2.18 -8.94
C GLY A 61 4.59 -3.30 -9.48
N LYS A 62 4.64 -4.45 -8.80
CA LYS A 62 3.81 -5.60 -9.13
C LYS A 62 2.98 -6.05 -7.93
N PHE A 63 1.73 -6.38 -8.19
CA PHE A 63 0.82 -7.00 -7.23
C PHE A 63 0.68 -8.47 -7.57
N GLU A 64 0.77 -9.34 -6.57
CA GLU A 64 0.81 -10.78 -6.76
C GLU A 64 -0.08 -11.48 -5.73
N GLN A 65 -0.95 -12.38 -6.19
CA GLN A 65 -1.63 -13.31 -5.30
C GLN A 65 -0.63 -14.43 -4.94
N LEU A 66 -0.21 -14.46 -3.68
CA LEU A 66 0.68 -15.52 -3.17
C LEU A 66 -0.10 -16.75 -2.73
N ALA A 67 -1.30 -16.54 -2.17
CA ALA A 67 -2.21 -17.60 -1.79
C ALA A 67 -3.65 -17.18 -2.05
N ALA A 68 -4.36 -17.97 -2.85
CA ALA A 68 -5.81 -17.84 -2.98
C ALA A 68 -6.48 -18.06 -1.62
N GLY A 69 -7.50 -17.25 -1.34
CA GLY A 69 -8.47 -17.59 -0.30
C GLY A 69 -9.70 -18.22 -0.94
N GLY A 70 -10.85 -17.90 -0.37
CA GLY A 70 -12.15 -18.44 -0.69
C GLY A 70 -12.35 -19.89 -0.23
N ASN A 71 -13.60 -20.23 0.03
CA ASN A 71 -14.09 -21.60 -0.12
C ASN A 71 -15.01 -21.66 -1.35
N GLY A 72 -15.56 -22.84 -1.67
CA GLY A 72 -16.43 -23.02 -2.84
C GLY A 72 -17.71 -22.18 -2.87
N SER A 73 -18.01 -21.41 -1.82
CA SER A 73 -19.18 -20.51 -1.71
C SER A 73 -18.78 -19.06 -1.41
N ALA A 74 -17.51 -18.71 -1.57
CA ALA A 74 -17.03 -17.34 -1.40
C ALA A 74 -17.43 -16.45 -2.58
N ALA A 75 -17.67 -15.15 -2.32
CA ALA A 75 -18.07 -14.17 -3.33
C ALA A 75 -17.03 -14.03 -4.47
N CYS A 76 -15.76 -14.31 -4.21
CA CYS A 76 -14.72 -14.39 -5.24
C CYS A 76 -14.92 -15.51 -6.27
N ASN A 77 -15.90 -16.41 -6.10
CA ASN A 77 -16.33 -17.40 -7.10
C ASN A 77 -17.68 -17.07 -7.77
N ASP A 78 -18.31 -15.95 -7.41
CA ASP A 78 -19.58 -15.52 -7.98
C ASP A 78 -19.37 -14.83 -9.35
N ASP A 79 -20.45 -14.68 -10.12
CA ASP A 79 -20.48 -13.93 -11.39
C ASP A 79 -19.39 -14.32 -12.42
N GLY A 80 -18.92 -15.58 -12.35
CA GLY A 80 -17.91 -16.12 -13.26
C GLY A 80 -16.46 -15.83 -12.88
N PHE A 81 -16.23 -15.23 -11.71
CA PHE A 81 -14.90 -15.09 -11.10
C PHE A 81 -14.43 -16.39 -10.44
N SER A 82 -13.16 -16.42 -10.05
CA SER A 82 -12.61 -17.48 -9.21
C SER A 82 -11.56 -16.93 -8.24
N CYS A 83 -11.65 -17.33 -6.97
CA CYS A 83 -10.64 -16.98 -5.96
C CYS A 83 -9.23 -17.47 -6.32
N SER A 84 -9.15 -18.52 -7.15
CA SER A 84 -7.90 -19.15 -7.60
C SER A 84 -7.32 -18.56 -8.88
N ALA A 85 -8.06 -17.68 -9.57
CA ALA A 85 -7.61 -17.08 -10.83
C ALA A 85 -6.72 -15.83 -10.63
N GLY A 86 -6.51 -15.42 -9.37
CA GLY A 86 -5.65 -14.29 -9.02
C GLY A 86 -6.40 -13.03 -8.61
N LEU A 87 -5.71 -11.91 -8.68
CA LEU A 87 -6.22 -10.57 -8.42
C LEU A 87 -7.02 -10.05 -9.62
N ALA A 88 -7.78 -8.99 -9.43
CA ALA A 88 -8.53 -8.33 -10.50
C ALA A 88 -8.44 -6.82 -10.38
N VAL A 89 -8.38 -6.11 -11.51
CA VAL A 89 -8.85 -4.72 -11.51
C VAL A 89 -10.37 -4.77 -11.71
N LEU A 90 -11.13 -4.20 -10.79
CA LEU A 90 -12.60 -4.20 -10.83
C LEU A 90 -13.14 -2.77 -10.93
N ASN A 91 -14.42 -2.67 -11.26
CA ASN A 91 -15.18 -1.43 -11.17
C ASN A 91 -16.59 -1.72 -10.59
N ALA A 92 -17.37 -0.67 -10.36
CA ALA A 92 -18.69 -0.79 -9.74
C ALA A 92 -19.70 -1.63 -10.56
N ALA A 93 -19.48 -1.80 -11.87
CA ALA A 93 -20.38 -2.58 -12.73
C ALA A 93 -20.07 -4.08 -12.68
N ASN A 94 -18.83 -4.46 -12.35
CA ASN A 94 -18.34 -5.83 -12.46
C ASN A 94 -18.00 -6.48 -11.11
N SER A 95 -17.94 -5.71 -10.03
CA SER A 95 -17.56 -6.24 -8.72
C SER A 95 -18.63 -7.19 -8.15
N PRO A 96 -18.27 -8.44 -7.78
CA PRO A 96 -19.16 -9.31 -7.02
C PRO A 96 -19.19 -8.94 -5.53
N PHE A 97 -18.35 -8.00 -5.09
CA PHE A 97 -18.19 -7.63 -3.68
C PHE A 97 -18.95 -6.34 -3.35
N GLY A 98 -19.65 -6.36 -2.21
CA GLY A 98 -20.10 -5.14 -1.55
C GLY A 98 -19.02 -4.60 -0.63
N GLY A 99 -18.89 -3.28 -0.52
CA GLY A 99 -17.94 -2.64 0.41
C GLY A 99 -16.61 -2.19 -0.22
N ARG A 100 -16.24 -2.75 -1.38
CA ARG A 100 -15.03 -2.39 -2.13
C ARG A 100 -15.38 -1.47 -3.30
N PHE A 101 -14.63 -0.38 -3.46
CA PHE A 101 -14.97 0.70 -4.39
C PHE A 101 -13.75 1.59 -4.70
N PRO A 102 -13.78 2.42 -5.77
CA PRO A 102 -12.65 3.26 -6.14
C PRO A 102 -12.51 4.44 -5.17
N MET A 103 -11.26 4.81 -4.89
CA MET A 103 -10.84 5.90 -4.01
C MET A 103 -9.61 6.63 -4.59
N PRO A 104 -9.58 7.97 -4.62
CA PRO A 104 -10.55 8.93 -4.08
C PRO A 104 -11.84 8.97 -4.89
N HIS A 105 -12.88 9.60 -4.33
CA HIS A 105 -14.18 9.66 -4.99
C HIS A 105 -14.22 10.78 -6.04
N GLU A 106 -13.76 10.47 -7.25
CA GLU A 106 -13.76 11.39 -8.38
C GLU A 106 -14.53 10.82 -9.57
N THR A 107 -15.04 11.68 -10.45
CA THR A 107 -15.87 11.27 -11.61
C THR A 107 -15.14 10.30 -12.55
N ASP A 108 -13.83 10.48 -12.66
CA ASP A 108 -12.97 9.71 -13.58
C ASP A 108 -12.25 8.56 -12.87
N ASN A 109 -12.42 8.38 -11.56
CA ASN A 109 -11.87 7.25 -10.81
C ASN A 109 -12.94 6.15 -10.64
N LYS A 110 -12.76 5.04 -11.36
CA LYS A 110 -13.78 4.00 -11.54
C LYS A 110 -13.27 2.61 -11.20
N ASN A 111 -11.98 2.40 -11.38
CA ASN A 111 -11.32 1.14 -11.23
C ASN A 111 -10.57 1.09 -9.89
N TRP A 112 -10.41 -0.11 -9.36
CA TRP A 112 -9.51 -0.37 -8.23
C TRP A 112 -8.90 -1.76 -8.39
N LEU A 113 -7.80 -2.02 -7.70
CA LEU A 113 -7.25 -3.35 -7.56
C LEU A 113 -7.98 -4.09 -6.44
N ASP A 114 -8.62 -5.21 -6.76
CA ASP A 114 -9.27 -6.08 -5.80
C ASP A 114 -8.39 -7.27 -5.43
N SER A 115 -8.35 -7.58 -4.14
CA SER A 115 -7.66 -8.74 -3.60
C SER A 115 -8.31 -10.07 -4.00
N MET A 116 -9.59 -10.09 -4.45
CA MET A 116 -10.35 -11.30 -4.79
C MET A 116 -10.34 -12.33 -3.64
N ASP A 117 -10.45 -11.84 -2.40
CA ASP A 117 -10.35 -12.62 -1.15
C ASP A 117 -9.05 -13.44 -1.05
N SER A 118 -7.95 -12.94 -1.62
CA SER A 118 -6.65 -13.59 -1.48
C SER A 118 -6.25 -13.70 -0.01
N ARG A 119 -5.90 -14.91 0.44
CA ARG A 119 -5.34 -15.12 1.77
C ARG A 119 -4.01 -14.40 1.92
N GLU A 120 -3.20 -14.38 0.86
CA GLU A 120 -1.93 -13.65 0.84
C GLU A 120 -1.78 -12.88 -0.48
N MET A 121 -1.55 -11.58 -0.37
CA MET A 121 -1.27 -10.69 -1.49
C MET A 121 0.02 -9.93 -1.22
N LYS A 122 0.88 -9.80 -2.23
CA LYS A 122 2.13 -9.04 -2.14
C LYS A 122 2.15 -7.90 -3.13
N PHE A 123 2.52 -6.72 -2.66
CA PHE A 123 2.92 -5.59 -3.48
C PHE A 123 4.44 -5.44 -3.42
N SER A 124 5.14 -5.76 -4.51
CA SER A 124 6.57 -5.48 -4.66
C SER A 124 6.76 -4.13 -5.36
N ILE A 125 7.51 -3.23 -4.74
CA ILE A 125 7.66 -1.84 -5.20
C ILE A 125 8.64 -1.77 -6.38
N ALA A 126 8.30 -0.96 -7.39
CA ALA A 126 9.20 -0.69 -8.51
C ALA A 126 10.31 0.27 -8.08
N GLY A 127 11.47 -0.25 -7.69
CA GLY A 127 12.67 0.55 -7.37
C GLY A 127 12.85 0.84 -5.88
N MET A 128 13.83 1.69 -5.57
CA MET A 128 14.20 2.00 -4.18
C MET A 128 13.46 3.25 -3.70
N TYR A 129 12.24 3.05 -3.20
CA TYR A 129 11.42 4.11 -2.64
C TYR A 129 11.30 3.98 -1.13
N LYS A 130 11.27 5.13 -0.46
CA LYS A 130 11.20 5.24 1.00
C LYS A 130 9.82 5.64 1.50
N ALA A 131 8.90 5.91 0.58
CA ALA A 131 7.52 6.20 0.90
C ALA A 131 6.56 5.42 0.01
N VAL A 132 5.51 4.91 0.62
CA VAL A 132 4.40 4.22 -0.04
C VAL A 132 3.10 4.70 0.58
N GLY A 133 2.09 5.00 -0.22
CA GLY A 133 0.76 5.32 0.28
C GLY A 133 -0.32 4.77 -0.64
N PHE A 134 -1.48 4.41 -0.11
CA PHE A 134 -2.59 3.89 -0.91
C PHE A 134 -3.89 3.97 -0.12
N TYR A 135 -5.01 3.97 -0.85
CA TYR A 135 -6.31 3.72 -0.25
C TYR A 135 -6.53 2.23 -0.07
N ILE A 136 -7.22 1.87 1.01
CA ILE A 136 -7.78 0.55 1.20
C ILE A 136 -9.27 0.68 1.52
N THR A 137 -10.09 -0.14 0.86
CA THR A 137 -11.54 -0.22 1.07
C THR A 137 -11.92 -1.60 1.55
N ASP A 138 -12.90 -1.63 2.44
CA ASP A 138 -13.31 -2.83 3.17
C ASP A 138 -12.12 -3.54 3.84
N PRO A 139 -11.24 -2.82 4.56
CA PRO A 139 -10.11 -3.48 5.20
C PRO A 139 -10.62 -4.38 6.32
N ASN A 140 -10.58 -5.67 6.06
CA ASN A 140 -10.42 -6.77 6.99
C ASN A 140 -11.12 -6.56 8.35
N ASP A 141 -12.40 -6.90 8.40
CA ASP A 141 -13.25 -6.82 9.59
C ASP A 141 -13.04 -7.97 10.58
N VAL A 142 -12.20 -8.97 10.23
CA VAL A 142 -11.94 -10.17 11.05
C VAL A 142 -10.50 -10.28 11.57
N GLY A 143 -9.63 -9.32 11.23
CA GLY A 143 -8.22 -9.23 11.60
C GLY A 143 -7.24 -9.81 10.57
N GLY A 144 -5.96 -9.51 10.69
CA GLY A 144 -4.98 -9.95 9.70
C GLY A 144 -3.59 -9.47 10.04
N LEU A 145 -2.63 -9.84 9.20
CA LEU A 145 -1.25 -9.38 9.35
C LEU A 145 -0.85 -8.58 8.11
N PHE A 146 -0.13 -7.51 8.35
CA PHE A 146 0.40 -6.64 7.33
C PHE A 146 1.90 -6.48 7.56
N ASP A 147 2.70 -7.03 6.65
CA ASP A 147 4.15 -6.98 6.73
C ASP A 147 4.70 -5.91 5.81
N ILE A 148 5.65 -5.13 6.33
CA ILE A 148 6.47 -4.22 5.54
C ILE A 148 7.88 -4.79 5.52
N VAL A 149 8.35 -5.15 4.34
CA VAL A 149 9.67 -5.72 4.11
C VAL A 149 10.56 -4.64 3.49
N PHE A 150 11.72 -4.42 4.09
CA PHE A 150 12.69 -3.42 3.64
C PHE A 150 13.73 -4.03 2.70
N GLU A 151 14.48 -3.18 2.01
CA GLU A 151 15.55 -3.57 1.09
C GLU A 151 16.64 -4.42 1.76
N ASP A 152 16.93 -4.17 3.04
CA ASP A 152 17.90 -4.95 3.82
C ASP A 152 17.35 -6.31 4.32
N GLN A 153 16.14 -6.67 3.88
CA GLN A 153 15.38 -7.87 4.26
C GLN A 153 14.93 -7.91 5.72
N SER A 154 15.10 -6.83 6.48
CA SER A 154 14.35 -6.66 7.72
C SER A 154 12.87 -6.50 7.42
N ALA A 155 12.02 -6.81 8.39
CA ALA A 155 10.58 -6.66 8.26
C ALA A 155 9.94 -6.23 9.57
N VAL A 156 8.84 -5.50 9.46
CA VAL A 156 7.94 -5.19 10.58
C VAL A 156 6.56 -5.76 10.25
N THR A 157 5.95 -6.43 11.22
CA THR A 157 4.61 -7.00 11.12
C THR A 157 3.65 -6.20 11.98
N TYR A 158 2.54 -5.77 11.39
CA TYR A 158 1.42 -5.14 12.07
C TYR A 158 0.23 -6.06 12.11
N ASN A 159 -0.54 -6.02 13.19
CA ASN A 159 -1.89 -6.57 13.19
C ASN A 159 -2.84 -5.54 12.56
N MET A 160 -3.67 -5.96 11.61
CA MET A 160 -4.64 -5.06 10.98
C MET A 160 -5.65 -4.48 11.99
N ASN A 161 -5.93 -5.18 13.10
CA ASN A 161 -6.75 -4.65 14.20
C ASN A 161 -6.08 -3.49 14.97
N ASP A 162 -4.74 -3.40 14.91
CA ASP A 162 -4.00 -2.29 15.52
C ASP A 162 -3.92 -1.09 14.55
N ILE A 163 -4.03 -1.35 13.24
CA ILE A 163 -4.05 -0.32 12.18
C ILE A 163 -5.44 0.33 12.10
N PHE A 164 -6.50 -0.49 12.06
CA PHE A 164 -7.87 -0.02 11.91
C PHE A 164 -8.58 -0.05 13.26
N THR A 165 -8.80 1.13 13.86
CA THR A 165 -9.44 1.19 15.18
C THR A 165 -10.94 0.91 15.10
N GLY A 166 -11.41 -0.16 15.74
CA GLY A 166 -12.82 -0.48 15.94
C GLY A 166 -13.41 -1.45 14.91
N ALA A 167 -14.62 -1.96 15.19
CA ALA A 167 -15.37 -2.75 14.22
C ALA A 167 -15.76 -1.84 13.03
N GLN A 168 -15.34 -2.24 11.83
CA GLN A 168 -15.56 -1.46 10.62
C GLN A 168 -17.00 -1.66 10.13
N SER A 169 -17.70 -0.57 9.85
CA SER A 169 -18.93 -0.67 9.04
C SER A 169 -18.54 -1.08 7.63
N ASN A 170 -19.32 -1.98 7.02
CA ASN A 170 -19.15 -2.36 5.62
C ASN A 170 -18.99 -1.11 4.73
N GLY A 171 -17.95 -1.09 3.89
CA GLY A 171 -17.62 0.05 3.04
C GLY A 171 -16.77 1.12 3.71
N ALA A 172 -16.06 0.79 4.79
CA ALA A 172 -15.05 1.68 5.34
C ALA A 172 -13.89 1.88 4.35
N ALA A 173 -13.37 3.11 4.27
CA ALA A 173 -12.21 3.46 3.47
C ALA A 173 -11.18 4.16 4.35
N TYR A 174 -9.92 3.84 4.10
CA TYR A 174 -8.77 4.41 4.79
C TYR A 174 -7.69 4.77 3.79
N TYR A 175 -6.85 5.73 4.16
CA TYR A 175 -5.57 5.95 3.52
C TYR A 175 -4.46 5.52 4.46
N LEU A 176 -3.54 4.71 3.95
CA LEU A 176 -2.35 4.31 4.68
C LEU A 176 -1.15 4.97 4.02
N GLY A 177 -0.29 5.60 4.83
CA GLY A 177 0.97 6.18 4.40
C GLY A 177 2.12 5.58 5.21
N PHE A 178 3.20 5.26 4.52
CA PHE A 178 4.41 4.70 5.09
C PHE A 178 5.58 5.57 4.66
N THR A 179 6.41 6.00 5.60
CA THR A 179 7.72 6.59 5.30
C THR A 179 8.80 5.93 6.13
N SER A 180 9.97 5.69 5.54
CA SER A 180 11.07 5.00 6.23
C SER A 180 12.43 5.60 5.90
N ASP A 181 13.40 5.38 6.78
CA ASP A 181 14.80 5.70 6.54
C ASP A 181 15.51 4.68 5.63
N VAL A 182 14.96 3.46 5.49
CA VAL A 182 15.38 2.40 4.58
C VAL A 182 14.36 2.28 3.42
N ALA A 183 14.82 1.90 2.23
CA ALA A 183 13.89 1.67 1.12
C ALA A 183 12.96 0.49 1.44
N ILE A 184 11.69 0.65 1.09
CA ILE A 184 10.66 -0.39 1.25
C ILE A 184 10.74 -1.26 0.00
N ALA A 185 10.88 -2.57 0.19
CA ALA A 185 10.94 -3.54 -0.89
C ALA A 185 9.56 -4.09 -1.25
N SER A 186 8.76 -4.43 -0.24
CA SER A 186 7.41 -4.94 -0.46
C SER A 186 6.50 -4.82 0.74
N LEU A 187 5.20 -4.82 0.45
CA LEU A 187 4.12 -4.94 1.43
C LEU A 187 3.46 -6.32 1.24
N VAL A 188 3.20 -7.04 2.32
CA VAL A 188 2.52 -8.35 2.28
C VAL A 188 1.29 -8.28 3.17
N PHE A 189 0.13 -8.50 2.55
CA PHE A 189 -1.16 -8.57 3.20
C PHE A 189 -1.50 -10.04 3.43
N ARG A 190 -1.81 -10.40 4.66
CA ARG A 190 -2.18 -11.76 5.06
C ARG A 190 -3.52 -11.71 5.78
N SER A 191 -4.56 -12.18 5.09
CA SER A 191 -5.88 -12.33 5.68
C SER A 191 -5.89 -13.51 6.64
N ASN A 192 -6.59 -13.37 7.77
CA ASN A 192 -6.77 -14.48 8.71
C ASN A 192 -8.04 -15.30 8.43
N HIS A 193 -8.85 -14.88 7.46
CA HIS A 193 -10.10 -15.50 7.07
C HIS A 193 -10.15 -15.71 5.55
N ASN A 194 -10.76 -16.80 5.11
CA ASN A 194 -10.70 -17.16 3.69
C ASN A 194 -11.63 -16.31 2.82
N ASN A 195 -12.63 -15.65 3.39
CA ASN A 195 -13.62 -14.86 2.62
C ASN A 195 -13.56 -13.38 3.03
N ASP A 196 -12.35 -12.88 3.23
CA ASP A 196 -12.12 -11.52 3.68
C ASP A 196 -11.04 -10.90 2.80
N GLY A 197 -11.50 -9.95 1.99
CA GLY A 197 -10.72 -9.27 0.98
C GLY A 197 -11.02 -7.78 1.02
N PHE A 198 -10.15 -7.04 0.36
CA PHE A 198 -10.15 -5.58 0.34
C PHE A 198 -9.92 -5.08 -1.08
N GLY A 199 -10.30 -3.82 -1.34
CA GLY A 199 -9.90 -3.06 -2.51
C GLY A 199 -8.72 -2.15 -2.20
N ILE A 200 -7.82 -1.95 -3.15
CA ILE A 200 -6.71 -0.99 -3.09
C ILE A 200 -6.81 -0.05 -4.28
N ASP A 201 -6.55 1.23 -4.04
CA ASP A 201 -6.56 2.24 -5.09
C ASP A 201 -5.53 3.35 -4.84
N ASN A 202 -5.22 4.12 -5.88
CA ASN A 202 -4.32 5.28 -5.85
C ASN A 202 -2.97 4.98 -5.17
N VAL A 203 -2.35 3.87 -5.57
CA VAL A 203 -1.09 3.42 -4.97
C VAL A 203 0.03 4.35 -5.40
N THR A 204 0.63 5.02 -4.43
CA THR A 204 1.67 6.01 -4.59
C THR A 204 2.99 5.49 -4.03
N ILE A 205 4.07 5.64 -4.79
CA ILE A 205 5.44 5.47 -4.31
C ILE A 205 6.19 6.80 -4.43
N GLY A 206 7.05 7.10 -3.46
CA GLY A 206 7.60 8.44 -3.33
C GLY A 206 8.98 8.53 -2.68
N LYS A 207 9.64 9.66 -2.96
CA LYS A 207 10.89 10.05 -2.32
C LYS A 207 10.60 11.04 -1.21
N VAL A 208 11.20 10.83 -0.04
CA VAL A 208 11.17 11.77 1.08
C VAL A 208 12.45 12.60 1.09
N PRO A 209 12.42 13.82 1.65
CA PRO A 209 13.64 14.60 1.88
C PRO A 209 14.69 13.76 2.63
N GLU A 210 15.95 13.87 2.22
CA GLU A 210 17.03 13.27 3.01
C GLU A 210 17.09 13.91 4.40
N PRO A 211 17.43 13.15 5.45
CA PRO A 211 17.56 13.70 6.79
C PRO A 211 18.48 14.92 6.81
N GLY A 212 18.04 16.02 7.43
CA GLY A 212 18.82 17.26 7.55
C GLY A 212 20.17 17.10 8.25
N THR A 213 20.43 15.94 8.85
CA THR A 213 21.73 15.53 9.39
C THR A 213 22.82 15.50 8.32
N LEU A 214 22.52 15.17 7.06
CA LEU A 214 23.49 15.25 5.96
C LEU A 214 23.85 16.69 5.62
N ALA A 215 22.86 17.59 5.63
CA ALA A 215 23.10 19.02 5.49
C ALA A 215 23.95 19.56 6.66
N LEU A 216 23.63 19.16 7.90
CA LEU A 216 24.40 19.54 9.09
C LEU A 216 25.82 18.96 9.08
N LEU A 217 26.01 17.72 8.63
CA LEU A 217 27.31 17.11 8.45
C LEU A 217 28.13 17.89 7.42
N GLY A 218 27.51 18.21 6.28
CA GLY A 218 28.12 19.05 5.24
C GLY A 218 28.54 20.42 5.78
N LEU A 219 27.66 21.09 6.52
CA LEU A 219 27.94 22.38 7.16
C LEU A 219 29.02 22.27 8.24
N GLY A 220 29.02 21.20 9.03
CA GLY A 220 30.04 20.92 10.04
C GLY A 220 31.43 20.73 9.41
N LEU A 221 31.52 19.95 8.34
CA LEU A 221 32.76 19.74 7.58
C LEU A 221 33.27 21.03 6.93
N MET A 222 32.37 21.85 6.39
CA MET A 222 32.71 23.18 5.88
C MET A 222 33.23 24.10 6.99
N GLY A 223 32.57 24.10 8.16
CA GLY A 223 33.01 24.87 9.34
C GLY A 223 34.42 24.49 9.79
N ILE A 224 34.74 23.20 9.90
CA ILE A 224 36.07 22.70 10.24
C ILE A 224 37.12 23.15 9.21
N SER A 225 36.78 23.08 7.92
CA SER A 225 37.68 23.49 6.83
C SER A 225 38.01 24.98 6.87
N LEU A 226 37.04 25.84 7.19
CA LEU A 226 37.25 27.29 7.33
C LEU A 226 38.10 27.63 8.55
N ILE A 227 37.92 26.92 9.67
CA ILE A 227 38.75 27.12 10.88
C ILE A 227 40.20 26.73 10.59
N ARG A 228 40.44 25.62 9.89
CA ARG A 228 41.80 25.16 9.56
C ARG A 228 42.56 26.13 8.67
N ARG A 229 41.88 26.82 7.74
CA ARG A 229 42.49 27.86 6.88
C ARG A 229 42.86 29.14 7.64
N ARG A 230 42.29 29.39 8.82
CA ARG A 230 42.65 30.53 9.67
C ARG A 230 43.81 30.24 10.63
N ALA A 231 44.09 28.95 10.87
CA ALA A 231 45.17 28.51 11.76
C ALA A 231 46.50 28.27 11.03
N GLN A 232 46.53 28.38 9.70
CA GLN A 232 47.73 28.40 8.85
C GLN A 232 48.02 29.82 8.41
#